data_AF-A0A2S3V4H7-F1
#
_entry.id   AF-A0A2S3V4H7-F1
#
_cell.length_a   1.000
_cell.length_b   1.000
_cell.length_c   1.000
_cell.angle_alpha   90.00
_cell.angle_beta   90.00
_cell.angle_gamma   90.00
#
_symmetry.space_group_name_H-M   'P 1'
#
loop_
_entity.id
_entity.type
_entity.pdbx_description
1 polymer ?
#
loop_
_entity_poly.entity_id
_entity_poly.type
_entity_poly.pdbx_seq_one_letter_code
_entity_poly.pdbx_strand_id
1 'polypeptide(L)'
;MERLDLMANMKQENVARIIDFLQENKNREGEVSLTDVMHLAEVMSGSMADFLSTVQPAVTEELTAIAKQITRMKVEISQLRANDMTTNKIPDAGRELDAIVEATETATNTIMETAEEIMGADTSDPEAYQELVSNKMISIFEACTFQDITGQRISKVIETFRFIDERVSSFISHLRIPEDLEAAIEESDEERRKRELILHGPQHGGEGVSQDDIDALLGDAQSDIDKLFD
;
A
#
# COMPACT_ATOMS: atom_id res chain seq x y z
N MET A 1 26.53 25.80 -11.99
CA MET A 1 27.71 25.80 -12.88
C MET A 1 28.66 26.91 -12.43
N GLU A 2 28.26 28.19 -12.43
CA GLU A 2 29.09 29.33 -11.95
C GLU A 2 29.75 29.17 -10.56
N ARG A 3 29.06 28.64 -9.55
CA ARG A 3 29.61 28.53 -8.17
C ARG A 3 30.69 27.45 -8.03
N LEU A 4 30.57 26.37 -8.81
CA LEU A 4 31.56 25.29 -8.88
C LEU A 4 32.83 25.77 -9.60
N ASP A 5 32.65 26.57 -10.66
CA ASP A 5 33.76 27.21 -11.38
C ASP A 5 34.48 28.25 -10.50
N LEU A 6 33.74 29.01 -9.67
CA LEU A 6 34.32 29.95 -8.71
C LEU A 6 35.17 29.23 -7.63
N MET A 7 34.66 28.12 -7.10
CA MET A 7 35.38 27.28 -6.14
C MET A 7 36.63 26.65 -6.76
N ALA A 8 36.55 26.21 -8.02
CA ALA A 8 37.69 25.64 -8.74
C ALA A 8 38.78 26.69 -9.00
N ASN A 9 38.40 27.91 -9.38
CA ASN A 9 39.32 29.02 -9.64
C ASN A 9 40.05 29.49 -8.36
N MET A 10 39.35 29.66 -7.24
CA MET A 10 40.00 30.02 -5.96
C MET A 10 40.97 28.94 -5.46
N LYS A 11 40.64 27.66 -5.66
CA LYS A 11 41.54 26.55 -5.33
C LYS A 11 42.83 26.61 -6.15
N GLN A 12 42.74 26.96 -7.44
CA GLN A 12 43.91 27.13 -8.30
C GLN A 12 44.76 28.33 -7.87
N GLU A 13 44.15 29.45 -7.51
CA GLU A 13 44.86 30.67 -7.12
C GLU A 13 45.61 30.52 -5.79
N ASN A 14 45.00 29.89 -4.78
CA ASN A 14 45.64 29.63 -3.50
C ASN A 14 46.79 28.62 -3.61
N VAL A 15 46.64 27.59 -4.45
CA VAL A 15 47.71 26.63 -4.73
C VAL A 15 48.85 27.30 -5.51
N ALA A 16 48.55 28.18 -6.46
CA ALA A 16 49.56 28.95 -7.20
C ALA A 16 50.41 29.82 -6.26
N ARG A 17 49.80 30.55 -5.32
CA ARG A 17 50.54 31.37 -4.33
C ARG A 17 51.48 30.55 -3.44
N ILE A 18 51.06 29.34 -3.05
CA ILE A 18 51.91 28.42 -2.28
C ILE A 18 53.07 27.90 -3.14
N ILE A 19 52.81 27.57 -4.41
CA ILE A 19 53.84 27.14 -5.35
C ILE A 19 54.86 28.25 -5.61
N ASP A 20 54.40 29.49 -5.84
CA ASP A 20 55.27 30.65 -6.07
C ASP A 20 56.17 30.90 -4.86
N PHE A 21 55.61 30.85 -3.66
CA PHE A 21 56.37 30.98 -2.41
C PHE A 21 57.43 29.86 -2.24
N LEU A 22 57.07 28.61 -2.55
CA LEU A 22 58.00 27.47 -2.49
C LEU A 22 59.09 27.56 -3.56
N GLN A 23 58.79 28.10 -4.75
CA GLN A 23 59.76 28.31 -5.82
C GLN A 23 60.72 29.45 -5.51
N GLU A 24 60.23 30.55 -4.93
CA GLU A 24 61.05 31.70 -4.54
C GLU A 24 62.05 31.34 -3.43
N ASN A 25 61.62 30.52 -2.46
CA ASN A 25 62.51 30.01 -1.41
C ASN A 25 63.45 28.89 -1.85
N LYS A 26 63.10 28.11 -2.88
CA LYS A 26 63.99 27.06 -3.43
C LYS A 26 65.27 27.64 -4.04
N ASN A 27 65.24 28.89 -4.51
CA ASN A 27 66.39 29.57 -5.12
C ASN A 27 67.38 30.14 -4.09
N ARG A 28 67.05 30.08 -2.80
CA ARG A 28 67.92 30.48 -1.68
C ARG A 28 68.56 29.21 -1.11
N GLU A 29 69.87 29.03 -1.30
CA GLU A 29 70.63 27.88 -0.80
C GLU A 29 70.66 27.83 0.74
N GLY A 30 69.60 27.28 1.37
CA GLY A 30 69.69 26.61 2.67
C GLY A 30 69.32 27.38 3.94
N GLU A 31 69.07 28.70 3.90
CA GLU A 31 68.62 29.44 5.09
C GLU A 31 67.15 29.85 4.97
N VAL A 32 66.26 29.06 5.60
CA VAL A 32 64.86 29.43 5.81
C VAL A 32 64.81 30.46 6.93
N SER A 33 64.40 31.69 6.63
CA SER A 33 64.24 32.75 7.62
C SER A 33 62.95 32.56 8.44
N LEU A 34 62.94 33.05 9.68
CA LEU A 34 61.71 33.17 10.47
C LEU A 34 60.62 33.95 9.71
N THR A 35 61.02 34.93 8.91
CA THR A 35 60.12 35.70 8.04
C THR A 35 59.45 34.83 6.98
N ASP A 36 60.17 33.83 6.44
CA ASP A 36 59.62 32.90 5.45
C ASP A 36 58.57 31.99 6.11
N VAL A 37 58.84 31.49 7.31
CA VAL A 37 57.88 30.68 8.09
C VAL A 37 56.63 31.49 8.43
N MET A 38 56.79 32.78 8.80
CA MET A 38 55.67 33.67 9.07
C MET A 38 54.82 33.95 7.83
N HIS A 39 55.44 34.19 6.67
CA HIS A 39 54.74 34.41 5.41
C HIS A 39 53.99 33.15 4.94
N LEU A 40 54.59 31.97 5.08
CA LEU A 40 53.91 30.70 4.80
C LEU A 40 52.71 30.49 5.73
N ALA A 41 52.87 30.78 7.02
CA ALA A 41 51.77 30.67 7.99
C ALA A 41 50.62 31.65 7.66
N GLU A 42 50.94 32.86 7.20
CA GLU A 42 49.96 33.85 6.76
C GLU A 42 49.21 33.40 5.50
N VAL A 43 49.92 32.90 4.48
CA VAL A 43 49.33 32.36 3.25
C VAL A 43 48.45 31.13 3.55
N MET A 44 48.93 30.21 4.41
CA MET A 44 48.15 29.04 4.82
C MET A 44 46.91 29.42 5.64
N SER A 45 47.03 30.39 6.56
CA SER A 45 45.90 30.86 7.37
C SER A 45 44.86 31.59 6.51
N GLY A 46 45.28 32.42 5.55
CA GLY A 46 44.40 33.09 4.59
C GLY A 46 43.66 32.08 3.70
N SER A 47 44.40 31.11 3.13
CA SER A 47 43.79 30.06 2.30
C SER A 47 42.79 29.19 3.08
N MET A 48 43.05 28.90 4.36
CA MET A 48 42.13 28.13 5.20
C MET A 48 40.89 28.94 5.59
N ALA A 49 41.04 30.24 5.84
CA ALA A 49 39.93 31.16 6.08
C ALA A 49 39.02 31.29 4.84
N ASP A 50 39.60 31.40 3.64
CA ASP A 50 38.85 31.47 2.38
C ASP A 50 38.13 30.15 2.04
N PHE A 51 38.78 29.02 2.32
CA PHE A 51 38.15 27.71 2.17
C PHE A 51 36.95 27.56 3.12
N LEU A 52 37.11 27.90 4.40
CA LEU A 52 36.03 27.84 5.39
C LEU A 52 34.91 28.81 5.04
N SER A 53 35.21 30.04 4.62
CA SER A 53 34.19 31.05 4.26
C SER A 53 33.35 30.63 3.05
N THR A 54 33.86 29.74 2.19
CA THR A 54 33.18 29.28 0.97
C THR A 54 32.49 27.93 1.14
N VAL A 55 33.12 26.99 1.84
CA VAL A 55 32.57 25.64 2.07
C VAL A 55 31.51 25.65 3.16
N GLN A 56 31.69 26.46 4.21
CA GLN A 56 30.74 26.50 5.32
C GLN A 56 29.33 26.91 4.83
N PRO A 57 29.13 27.98 4.04
CA PRO A 57 27.80 28.34 3.53
C PRO A 57 27.20 27.26 2.63
N ALA A 58 27.98 26.67 1.72
CA ALA A 58 27.51 25.65 0.80
C ALA A 58 27.03 24.38 1.53
N VAL A 59 27.84 23.87 2.47
CA VAL A 59 27.47 22.71 3.28
C VAL A 59 26.26 23.03 4.17
N THR A 60 26.21 24.23 4.77
CA THR A 60 25.03 24.62 5.56
C THR A 60 23.77 24.75 4.71
N GLU A 61 23.88 25.23 3.47
CA GLU A 61 22.76 25.34 2.52
C GLU A 61 22.24 23.95 2.13
N GLU A 62 23.13 23.01 1.79
CA GLU A 62 22.75 21.63 1.48
C GLU A 62 22.13 20.89 2.67
N LEU A 63 22.74 20.97 3.86
CA LEU A 63 22.17 20.37 5.06
C LEU A 63 20.82 20.99 5.43
N THR A 64 20.65 22.30 5.22
CA THR A 64 19.36 22.99 5.41
C THR A 64 18.32 22.49 4.39
N ALA A 65 18.71 22.27 3.14
CA ALA A 65 17.84 21.72 2.12
C ALA A 65 17.39 20.29 2.46
N ILE A 66 18.31 19.43 2.92
CA ILE A 66 18.00 18.07 3.40
C ILE A 66 17.07 18.13 4.61
N ALA A 67 17.37 18.96 5.61
CA ALA A 67 16.53 19.11 6.80
C ALA A 67 15.11 19.58 6.44
N LYS A 68 14.98 20.51 5.47
CA LYS A 68 13.69 20.95 4.95
C LYS A 68 12.94 19.80 4.27
N GLN A 69 13.62 18.97 3.49
CA GLN A 69 13.01 17.82 2.83
C GLN A 69 12.56 16.74 3.82
N ILE A 70 13.37 16.44 4.85
CA ILE A 70 12.99 15.54 5.94
C ILE A 70 11.76 16.09 6.69
N THR A 71 11.74 17.39 6.96
CA THR A 71 10.60 18.03 7.64
C THR A 71 9.33 17.92 6.81
N ARG A 72 9.42 18.18 5.50
CA ARG A 72 8.31 17.98 4.57
C ARG A 72 7.82 16.53 4.60
N MET A 73 8.73 15.57 4.47
CA MET A 73 8.40 14.14 4.50
C MET A 73 7.72 13.73 5.81
N LYS A 74 8.17 14.24 6.97
CA LYS A 74 7.51 14.01 8.26
C LYS A 74 6.06 14.52 8.29
N VAL A 75 5.80 15.68 7.67
CA VAL A 75 4.44 16.20 7.55
C VAL A 75 3.58 15.31 6.67
N GLU A 76 4.08 14.87 5.51
CA GLU A 76 3.37 13.96 4.60
C GLU A 76 3.04 12.62 5.28
N ILE A 77 4.01 12.02 5.98
CA ILE A 77 3.80 10.80 6.78
C ILE A 77 2.73 11.02 7.85
N SER A 78 2.73 12.17 8.51
CA SER A 78 1.70 12.50 9.51
C SER A 78 0.31 12.65 8.87
N GLN A 79 0.22 13.16 7.64
CA GLN A 79 -1.04 13.35 6.92
C GLN A 79 -1.66 12.04 6.43
N LEU A 80 -0.86 10.98 6.27
CA LEU A 80 -1.35 9.63 6.03
C LEU A 80 -2.29 9.17 7.16
N ARG A 81 -2.11 9.69 8.38
CA ARG A 81 -2.89 9.30 9.58
C ARG A 81 -2.92 7.78 9.78
N ALA A 82 -1.79 7.11 9.52
CA ALA A 82 -1.67 5.65 9.58
C ALA A 82 -2.18 5.07 10.91
N ASN A 83 -1.88 5.69 12.06
CA ASN A 83 -2.39 5.26 13.36
C ASN A 83 -3.93 5.29 13.46
N ASP A 84 -4.60 6.27 12.86
CA ASP A 84 -6.07 6.33 12.84
C ASP A 84 -6.65 5.21 11.97
N MET A 85 -5.98 4.91 10.83
CA MET A 85 -6.37 3.82 9.95
C MET A 85 -6.23 2.46 10.64
N THR A 86 -5.09 2.19 11.26
CA THR A 86 -4.80 0.88 11.88
C THR A 86 -5.55 0.67 13.19
N THR A 87 -5.80 1.74 13.96
CA THR A 87 -6.42 1.62 15.29
C THR A 87 -7.93 1.72 15.24
N ASN A 88 -8.49 2.49 14.31
CA ASN A 88 -9.94 2.75 14.25
C ASN A 88 -10.55 2.25 12.95
N LYS A 89 -10.17 2.83 11.80
CA LYS A 89 -10.90 2.63 10.53
C LYS A 89 -10.91 1.18 10.06
N ILE A 90 -9.75 0.53 10.00
CA ILE A 90 -9.63 -0.87 9.55
C ILE A 90 -10.35 -1.82 10.53
N PRO A 91 -10.13 -1.72 11.85
CA PRO A 91 -10.90 -2.52 12.82
C PRO A 91 -12.41 -2.30 12.73
N ASP A 92 -12.88 -1.06 12.54
CA ASP A 92 -14.30 -0.75 12.41
C ASP A 92 -14.90 -1.38 11.15
N ALA A 93 -14.20 -1.31 10.00
CA ALA A 93 -14.61 -2.03 8.80
C ALA A 93 -14.65 -3.55 9.00
N GLY A 94 -13.70 -4.11 9.75
CA GLY A 94 -13.71 -5.52 10.16
C GLY A 94 -14.96 -5.88 10.97
N ARG A 95 -15.33 -5.07 11.96
CA ARG A 95 -16.57 -5.28 12.74
C ARG A 95 -17.83 -5.21 11.87
N GLU A 96 -17.86 -4.32 10.88
CA GLU A 96 -18.98 -4.25 9.94
C GLU A 96 -19.07 -5.52 9.08
N LEU A 97 -17.94 -6.10 8.66
CA LEU A 97 -17.88 -7.38 7.95
C LEU A 97 -18.34 -8.56 8.83
N ASP A 98 -17.90 -8.63 10.09
CA ASP A 98 -18.34 -9.67 11.02
C ASP A 98 -19.86 -9.60 11.25
N ALA A 99 -20.39 -8.40 11.42
CA ALA A 99 -21.82 -8.19 11.60
C ALA A 99 -22.65 -8.53 10.35
N ILE A 100 -22.07 -8.40 9.15
CA ILE A 100 -22.69 -8.90 7.91
C ILE A 100 -22.82 -10.42 7.98
N VAL A 101 -21.73 -11.13 8.32
CA VAL A 101 -21.74 -12.59 8.42
C VAL A 101 -22.81 -13.05 9.41
N GLU A 102 -22.81 -12.49 10.62
CA GLU A 102 -23.79 -12.82 11.68
C GLU A 102 -25.24 -12.57 11.23
N ALA A 103 -25.50 -11.42 10.60
CA ALA A 103 -26.85 -11.09 10.11
C ALA A 103 -27.29 -12.04 8.99
N THR A 104 -26.39 -12.39 8.07
CA THR A 104 -26.70 -13.32 6.96
C THR A 104 -26.94 -14.74 7.44
N GLU A 105 -26.18 -15.20 8.43
CA GLU A 105 -26.35 -16.51 9.04
C GLU A 105 -27.69 -16.59 9.81
N THR A 106 -27.96 -15.58 10.65
CA THR A 106 -29.21 -15.52 11.43
C THR A 106 -30.44 -15.51 10.52
N ALA A 107 -30.41 -14.70 9.45
CA ALA A 107 -31.52 -14.63 8.51
C ALA A 107 -31.68 -15.93 7.72
N THR A 108 -30.59 -16.55 7.30
CA THR A 108 -30.62 -17.82 6.56
C THR A 108 -31.18 -18.94 7.44
N ASN A 109 -30.77 -19.03 8.70
CA ASN A 109 -31.35 -19.98 9.66
C ASN A 109 -32.85 -19.75 9.83
N THR A 110 -33.28 -18.49 10.00
CA THR A 110 -34.72 -18.15 10.12
C THR A 110 -35.50 -18.57 8.87
N ILE A 111 -34.96 -18.33 7.67
CA ILE A 111 -35.59 -18.73 6.40
C ILE A 111 -35.69 -20.25 6.29
N MET A 112 -34.63 -20.98 6.65
CA MET A 112 -34.62 -22.45 6.61
C MET A 112 -35.61 -23.05 7.60
N GLU A 113 -35.62 -22.61 8.86
CA GLU A 113 -36.58 -23.04 9.88
C GLU A 113 -38.03 -22.79 9.43
N THR A 114 -38.28 -21.60 8.87
CA THR A 114 -39.61 -21.24 8.34
C THR A 114 -40.04 -22.14 7.18
N ALA A 115 -39.11 -22.50 6.29
CA ALA A 115 -39.37 -23.41 5.18
C ALA A 115 -39.60 -24.85 5.67
N GLU A 116 -38.85 -25.31 6.66
CA GLU A 116 -39.04 -26.62 7.30
C GLU A 116 -40.42 -26.74 7.96
N GLU A 117 -40.87 -25.69 8.66
CA GLU A 117 -42.20 -25.65 9.25
C GLU A 117 -43.33 -25.72 8.21
N ILE A 118 -43.15 -25.08 7.05
CA ILE A 118 -44.10 -25.20 5.93
C ILE A 118 -44.14 -26.63 5.40
N MET A 119 -42.97 -27.26 5.18
CA MET A 119 -42.90 -28.63 4.67
C MET A 119 -43.49 -29.67 5.64
N GLY A 120 -43.37 -29.41 6.94
CA GLY A 120 -43.90 -30.28 7.99
C GLY A 120 -45.36 -30.02 8.39
N ALA A 121 -46.02 -29.03 7.76
CA ALA A 121 -47.37 -28.65 8.13
C ALA A 121 -48.42 -29.70 7.72
N ASP A 122 -49.45 -29.87 8.55
CA ASP A 122 -50.58 -30.75 8.22
C ASP A 122 -51.42 -30.13 7.11
N THR A 123 -51.60 -30.88 6.02
CA THR A 123 -52.39 -30.47 4.85
C THR A 123 -53.84 -30.97 4.92
N SER A 124 -54.25 -31.61 6.01
CA SER A 124 -55.59 -32.18 6.16
C SER A 124 -56.70 -31.12 6.28
N ASP A 125 -56.36 -29.94 6.81
CA ASP A 125 -57.21 -28.75 6.87
C ASP A 125 -56.66 -27.67 5.92
N PRO A 126 -57.28 -27.47 4.73
CA PRO A 126 -56.80 -26.51 3.75
C PRO A 126 -56.82 -25.04 4.22
N GLU A 127 -57.79 -24.65 5.06
CA GLU A 127 -57.88 -23.26 5.54
C GLU A 127 -56.77 -22.98 6.55
N ALA A 128 -56.56 -23.89 7.51
CA ALA A 128 -55.48 -23.78 8.48
C ALA A 128 -54.10 -23.84 7.83
N TYR A 129 -53.91 -24.72 6.84
CA TYR A 129 -52.66 -24.81 6.08
C TYR A 129 -52.37 -23.51 5.30
N GLN A 130 -53.38 -22.96 4.61
CA GLN A 130 -53.23 -21.70 3.88
C GLN A 130 -52.85 -20.54 4.80
N GLU A 131 -53.47 -20.43 5.97
CA GLU A 131 -53.14 -19.40 6.96
C GLU A 131 -51.70 -19.56 7.48
N LEU A 132 -51.28 -20.77 7.83
CA LEU A 132 -49.92 -21.07 8.26
C LEU A 132 -48.89 -20.67 7.20
N VAL A 133 -49.08 -21.11 5.95
CA VAL A 133 -48.17 -20.79 4.85
C VAL A 133 -48.10 -19.28 4.62
N SER A 134 -49.24 -18.58 4.63
CA SER A 134 -49.27 -17.13 4.47
C SER A 134 -48.47 -16.42 5.56
N ASN A 135 -48.63 -16.83 6.82
CA ASN A 135 -47.89 -16.26 7.94
C ASN A 135 -46.38 -16.55 7.84
N LYS A 136 -46.01 -17.78 7.48
CA LYS A 136 -44.61 -18.17 7.31
C LYS A 136 -43.94 -17.46 6.14
N MET A 137 -44.64 -17.22 5.04
CA MET A 137 -44.13 -16.41 3.93
C MET A 137 -43.86 -14.96 4.36
N ILE A 138 -44.69 -14.37 5.24
CA ILE A 138 -44.41 -13.05 5.82
C ILE A 138 -43.10 -13.09 6.62
N SER A 139 -42.90 -14.10 7.46
CA SER A 139 -41.64 -14.26 8.22
C SER A 139 -40.42 -14.40 7.31
N ILE A 140 -40.52 -15.08 6.16
CA ILE A 140 -39.43 -15.14 5.16
C ILE A 140 -39.14 -13.74 4.60
N PHE A 141 -40.17 -12.98 4.22
CA PHE A 141 -39.98 -11.62 3.72
C PHE A 141 -39.36 -10.69 4.75
N GLU A 142 -39.78 -10.81 6.01
CA GLU A 142 -39.18 -10.08 7.13
C GLU A 142 -37.71 -10.48 7.34
N ALA A 143 -37.39 -11.77 7.32
CA ALA A 143 -36.01 -12.24 7.43
C ALA A 143 -35.14 -11.65 6.31
N CYS A 144 -35.60 -11.68 5.05
CA CYS A 144 -34.91 -11.13 3.88
C CYS A 144 -34.53 -9.64 3.98
N THR A 145 -35.12 -8.88 4.91
CA THR A 145 -34.72 -7.49 5.17
C THR A 145 -33.26 -7.37 5.65
N PHE A 146 -32.61 -8.48 6.05
CA PHE A 146 -31.17 -8.53 6.32
C PHE A 146 -30.32 -7.99 5.16
N GLN A 147 -30.81 -8.09 3.91
CA GLN A 147 -30.12 -7.59 2.74
C GLN A 147 -29.93 -6.07 2.77
N ASP A 148 -30.91 -5.31 3.26
CA ASP A 148 -30.81 -3.85 3.36
C ASP A 148 -29.72 -3.46 4.37
N ILE A 149 -29.76 -4.05 5.56
CA ILE A 149 -28.75 -3.83 6.59
C ILE A 149 -27.36 -4.25 6.09
N THR A 150 -27.27 -5.37 5.39
CA THR A 150 -26.02 -5.84 4.77
C THR A 150 -25.49 -4.84 3.75
N GLY A 151 -26.34 -4.31 2.87
CA GLY A 151 -25.97 -3.30 1.89
C GLY A 151 -25.46 -2.01 2.53
N GLN A 152 -26.11 -1.55 3.60
CA GLN A 152 -25.66 -0.39 4.38
C GLN A 152 -24.28 -0.62 5.02
N ARG A 153 -24.04 -1.81 5.60
CA ARG A 153 -22.76 -2.16 6.21
C ARG A 153 -21.64 -2.27 5.16
N ILE A 154 -21.90 -2.92 4.02
CA ILE A 154 -20.97 -3.00 2.90
C ILE A 154 -20.60 -1.59 2.42
N SER A 155 -21.57 -0.69 2.32
CA SER A 155 -21.32 0.70 1.91
C SER A 155 -20.33 1.41 2.85
N LYS A 156 -20.47 1.23 4.17
CA LYS A 156 -19.51 1.78 5.16
C LYS A 156 -18.11 1.19 5.02
N VAL A 157 -18.01 -0.11 4.73
CA VAL A 157 -16.73 -0.77 4.49
C VAL A 157 -16.06 -0.20 3.24
N ILE A 158 -16.82 -0.02 2.16
CA ILE A 158 -16.33 0.60 0.92
C ILE A 158 -15.87 2.04 1.16
N GLU A 159 -16.62 2.84 1.92
CA GLU A 159 -16.21 4.20 2.29
C GLU A 159 -14.89 4.20 3.06
N THR A 160 -14.69 3.23 3.95
CA THR A 160 -13.44 3.07 4.68
C THR A 160 -12.28 2.74 3.74
N PHE A 161 -12.47 1.84 2.78
CA PHE A 161 -11.44 1.54 1.78
C PHE A 161 -11.13 2.75 0.88
N ARG A 162 -12.14 3.51 0.45
CA ARG A 162 -11.92 4.75 -0.32
C ARG A 162 -11.11 5.77 0.48
N PHE A 163 -11.42 5.95 1.76
CA PHE A 163 -10.66 6.84 2.64
C PHE A 163 -9.19 6.41 2.74
N ILE A 164 -8.93 5.10 2.84
CA ILE A 164 -7.57 4.55 2.88
C ILE A 164 -6.85 4.81 1.56
N ASP A 165 -7.51 4.50 0.44
CA ASP A 165 -6.97 4.65 -0.91
C ASP A 165 -6.58 6.09 -1.23
N GLU A 166 -7.46 7.06 -0.93
CA GLU A 166 -7.18 8.49 -1.12
C GLU A 166 -5.91 8.94 -0.38
N ARG A 167 -5.70 8.43 0.84
CA ARG A 167 -4.54 8.81 1.67
C ARG A 167 -3.26 8.15 1.23
N VAL A 168 -3.32 6.86 0.88
CA VAL A 168 -2.16 6.14 0.34
C VAL A 168 -1.75 6.74 -1.01
N SER A 169 -2.71 6.97 -1.91
CA SER A 169 -2.47 7.58 -3.21
C SER A 169 -1.88 8.99 -3.08
N SER A 170 -2.42 9.82 -2.18
CA SER A 170 -1.85 11.14 -1.89
C SER A 170 -0.41 11.04 -1.37
N PHE A 171 -0.14 10.13 -0.45
CA PHE A 171 1.21 9.91 0.10
C PHE A 171 2.22 9.49 -0.97
N ILE A 172 1.85 8.52 -1.83
CA ILE A 172 2.69 8.06 -2.95
C ILE A 172 2.99 9.22 -3.91
N SER A 173 1.97 10.01 -4.27
CA SER A 173 2.13 11.15 -5.18
C SER A 173 3.13 12.20 -4.67
N HIS A 174 3.19 12.40 -3.34
CA HIS A 174 4.09 13.36 -2.70
C HIS A 174 5.52 12.82 -2.52
N LEU A 175 5.69 11.51 -2.39
CA LEU A 175 7.01 10.89 -2.25
C LEU A 175 7.84 10.94 -3.54
N ARG A 176 7.20 11.09 -4.72
CA ARG A 176 7.90 11.10 -6.03
C ARG A 176 8.85 9.91 -6.17
N ILE A 177 8.43 8.73 -5.73
CA ILE A 177 9.22 7.51 -5.88
C ILE A 177 9.34 7.27 -7.39
N PRO A 178 10.56 7.22 -7.95
CA PRO A 178 10.73 6.89 -9.35
C PRO A 178 10.31 5.43 -9.59
N GLU A 179 9.64 5.16 -10.72
CA GLU A 179 9.03 3.86 -11.04
C GLU A 179 10.05 2.69 -11.01
N ASP A 180 11.34 2.99 -11.16
CA ASP A 180 12.44 2.02 -11.12
C ASP A 180 12.82 1.53 -9.70
N LEU A 181 12.23 2.12 -8.66
CA LEU A 181 12.42 1.73 -7.25
C LEU A 181 11.32 0.82 -6.71
N GLU A 182 10.38 0.37 -7.55
CA GLU A 182 9.42 -0.67 -7.18
C GLU A 182 10.17 -1.98 -6.87
N ALA A 183 10.21 -2.34 -5.59
CA ALA A 183 10.68 -3.66 -5.18
C ALA A 183 9.73 -4.72 -5.74
N ALA A 184 10.28 -5.75 -6.38
CA ALA A 184 9.51 -6.92 -6.77
C ALA A 184 8.82 -7.49 -5.52
N ILE A 185 7.48 -7.55 -5.56
CA ILE A 185 6.72 -8.24 -4.53
C ILE A 185 6.95 -9.74 -4.77
N GLU A 186 7.85 -10.36 -4.00
CA GLU A 186 7.97 -11.82 -4.02
C GLU A 186 6.75 -12.42 -3.32
N GLU A 187 5.97 -13.19 -4.06
CA GLU A 187 4.84 -13.95 -3.52
C GLU A 187 5.37 -14.99 -2.53
N SER A 188 4.89 -14.96 -1.29
CA SER A 188 5.24 -15.97 -0.31
C SER A 188 4.65 -17.34 -0.70
N ASP A 189 5.29 -18.42 -0.25
CA ASP A 189 4.78 -19.78 -0.49
C ASP A 189 3.36 -20.00 0.07
N GLU A 190 2.95 -19.22 1.08
CA GLU A 190 1.60 -19.26 1.64
C GLU A 190 0.57 -18.58 0.74
N GLU A 191 0.91 -17.41 0.17
CA GLU A 191 0.05 -16.71 -0.79
C GLU A 191 -0.16 -17.52 -2.06
N ARG A 192 0.91 -18.16 -2.57
CA ARG A 192 0.82 -19.07 -3.73
C ARG A 192 -0.15 -20.22 -3.46
N ARG A 193 0.01 -20.90 -2.32
CA ARG A 193 -0.91 -21.98 -1.91
C ARG A 193 -2.34 -21.49 -1.81
N LYS A 194 -2.58 -20.33 -1.18
CA LYS A 194 -3.93 -19.78 -1.02
C LYS A 194 -4.59 -19.45 -2.36
N ARG A 195 -3.83 -18.93 -3.33
CA ARG A 195 -4.29 -18.69 -4.71
C ARG A 195 -4.67 -19.99 -5.42
N GLU A 196 -3.86 -21.02 -5.27
CA GLU A 196 -4.12 -22.36 -5.82
C GLU A 196 -5.32 -23.06 -5.16
N LEU A 197 -5.60 -22.74 -3.89
CA LEU A 197 -6.70 -23.29 -3.09
C LEU A 197 -8.04 -22.53 -3.23
N ILE A 198 -8.15 -21.56 -4.15
CA ILE A 198 -9.43 -20.89 -4.43
C ILE A 198 -10.38 -21.91 -5.08
N LEU A 199 -11.22 -22.53 -4.24
CA LEU A 199 -12.42 -23.23 -4.68
C LEU A 199 -13.30 -22.19 -5.39
N HIS A 200 -13.54 -22.40 -6.68
CA HIS A 200 -14.42 -21.52 -7.45
C HIS A 200 -15.82 -21.61 -6.84
N GLY A 201 -16.30 -20.49 -6.29
CA GLY A 201 -17.70 -20.34 -5.90
C GLY A 201 -18.62 -20.34 -7.14
N PRO A 202 -19.94 -20.17 -6.97
CA PRO A 202 -20.86 -20.05 -8.09
C PRO A 202 -20.35 -18.97 -9.07
N GLN A 203 -20.00 -19.40 -10.29
CA GLN A 203 -19.44 -18.52 -11.32
C GLN A 203 -20.51 -17.48 -11.73
N HIS A 204 -20.08 -16.27 -12.10
CA HIS A 204 -21.00 -15.26 -12.60
C HIS A 204 -21.73 -15.76 -13.85
N GLY A 205 -22.93 -15.23 -14.11
CA GLY A 205 -23.75 -15.68 -15.24
C GLY A 205 -23.00 -15.52 -16.57
N GLY A 206 -22.69 -16.65 -17.23
CA GLY A 206 -21.93 -16.70 -18.48
C GLY A 206 -20.43 -17.01 -18.33
N GLU A 207 -19.91 -17.05 -17.10
CA GLU A 207 -18.53 -17.47 -16.79
C GLU A 207 -18.47 -18.94 -16.28
N GLY A 208 -19.65 -19.56 -16.20
CA GLY A 208 -19.90 -20.98 -15.97
C GLY A 208 -19.24 -21.90 -17.01
N VAL A 209 -18.72 -23.05 -16.61
CA VAL A 209 -18.56 -24.18 -17.56
C VAL A 209 -19.94 -24.47 -18.16
N SER A 210 -20.05 -24.44 -19.49
CA SER A 210 -21.35 -24.63 -20.14
C SER A 210 -21.80 -26.09 -20.02
N GLN A 211 -23.12 -26.34 -20.06
CA GLN A 211 -23.63 -27.71 -20.04
C GLN A 211 -23.10 -28.53 -21.23
N ASP A 212 -22.88 -27.87 -22.38
CA ASP A 212 -22.28 -28.50 -23.57
C ASP A 212 -20.83 -28.95 -23.31
N ASP A 213 -20.05 -28.18 -22.53
CA ASP A 213 -18.69 -28.55 -22.12
C ASP A 213 -18.69 -29.69 -21.09
N ILE A 214 -19.68 -29.73 -20.19
CA ILE A 214 -19.89 -30.81 -19.22
C ILE A 214 -20.25 -32.11 -19.95
N ASP A 215 -21.16 -32.03 -20.91
CA ASP A 215 -21.63 -33.18 -21.71
C ASP A 215 -20.50 -33.72 -22.61
N ALA A 216 -19.63 -32.85 -23.12
CA ALA A 216 -18.44 -33.26 -23.87
C ALA A 216 -17.39 -33.97 -22.97
N LEU A 217 -17.28 -33.57 -21.70
CA LEU A 217 -16.38 -34.19 -20.72
C LEU A 217 -16.92 -35.52 -20.16
N LEU A 218 -18.23 -35.67 -20.04
CA LEU A 218 -18.88 -36.83 -19.40
C LEU A 218 -19.51 -37.82 -20.40
N GLY A 219 -19.65 -37.45 -21.67
CA GLY A 219 -20.28 -38.29 -22.70
C GLY A 219 -19.60 -39.65 -22.91
N ASP A 220 -18.28 -39.72 -22.81
CA ASP A 220 -17.55 -41.00 -22.92
C ASP A 220 -17.82 -41.91 -21.71
N ALA A 221 -17.89 -41.33 -20.51
CA ALA A 221 -18.17 -42.07 -19.28
C ALA A 221 -19.61 -42.62 -19.24
N GLN A 222 -20.56 -41.89 -19.84
CA GLN A 222 -21.96 -42.30 -19.91
C GLN A 222 -22.13 -43.53 -20.83
N SER A 223 -21.38 -43.57 -21.94
CA SER A 223 -21.38 -44.73 -22.85
C SER A 223 -20.80 -46.00 -22.21
N ASP A 224 -19.87 -45.86 -21.28
CA ASP A 224 -19.26 -46.99 -20.56
C ASP A 224 -20.11 -47.46 -19.37
N ILE A 225 -20.88 -46.55 -18.75
CA ILE A 225 -21.89 -46.88 -17.74
C ILE A 225 -23.06 -47.62 -18.38
N ASP A 226 -23.52 -47.21 -19.57
CA ASP A 226 -24.63 -47.89 -20.26
C ASP A 226 -24.25 -49.33 -20.65
N LYS A 227 -22.99 -49.59 -21.03
CA LYS A 227 -22.47 -50.95 -21.29
C LYS A 227 -22.38 -51.84 -20.05
N LEU A 228 -22.49 -51.30 -18.84
CA LEU A 228 -22.49 -52.07 -17.58
C LEU A 228 -23.88 -52.59 -17.19
N PHE A 229 -24.95 -52.08 -17.83
CA PHE A 229 -26.33 -52.44 -17.52
C PHE A 229 -27.08 -53.14 -18.68
N ASP A 230 -26.44 -53.31 -19.84
CA ASP A 230 -26.84 -54.22 -20.93
C ASP A 230 -26.14 -55.59 -20.83
#